data_AF-A0A424QR35-F1
#
_entry.id   AF-A0A424QR35-F1
#
_cell.length_a   1.000
_cell.length_b   1.000
_cell.length_c   1.000
_cell.angle_alpha   90.00
_cell.angle_beta   90.00
_cell.angle_gamma   90.00
#
_symmetry.space_group_name_H-M   'P 1'
#
loop_
_entity.id
_entity.type
_entity.pdbx_description
1 polymer ?
#
loop_
_entity_poly.entity_id
_entity_poly.type
_entity_poly.pdbx_seq_one_letter_code
_entity_poly.pdbx_strand_id
1 'polypeptide(L)'
;MNAALPLYPNKVLLAWAEAISGHEELRDWLMGSDYPELGVFCHALRNEETSRAWLKHHGHPHLMALLLGTEGEKEAVDWLQRQGHATLADMALAADNDDDALLRLMRLARQENGDGLWAQIAMRIRDVKNDIEDANNDVHRIDPN
;
A
#
# COMPACT_ATOMS: atom_id res chain seq x y z
N MET A 1 -20.15 1.29 13.72
CA MET A 1 -19.90 -0.12 13.37
C MET A 1 -18.45 -0.19 12.98
N ASN A 2 -17.61 -0.92 13.73
CA ASN A 2 -16.19 -1.07 13.40
C ASN A 2 -16.10 -1.83 12.09
N ALA A 3 -15.69 -1.17 11.01
CA ALA A 3 -15.35 -1.85 9.77
C ALA A 3 -14.05 -2.62 10.05
N ALA A 4 -14.18 -3.91 10.38
CA ALA A 4 -13.04 -4.81 10.27
C ALA A 4 -12.52 -4.73 8.84
N LEU A 5 -11.20 -4.68 8.67
CA LEU A 5 -10.61 -4.75 7.34
C LEU A 5 -11.19 -5.98 6.60
N PRO A 6 -11.53 -5.87 5.30
CA PRO A 6 -11.87 -7.05 4.53
C PRO A 6 -10.75 -8.07 4.69
N LEU A 7 -11.10 -9.26 5.19
CA LEU A 7 -10.16 -10.36 5.35
C LEU A 7 -9.81 -10.87 3.96
N TYR A 8 -8.72 -10.36 3.40
CA TYR A 8 -8.17 -10.86 2.14
C TYR A 8 -7.52 -12.23 2.38
N PRO A 9 -7.76 -13.21 1.50
CA PRO A 9 -7.07 -14.49 1.58
C PRO A 9 -5.55 -14.31 1.40
N ASN A 10 -4.74 -15.11 2.09
CA ASN A 10 -3.26 -15.03 2.00
C ASN A 10 -2.74 -15.14 0.57
N LYS A 11 -3.39 -15.95 -0.29
CA LYS A 11 -3.05 -16.07 -1.71
C LYS A 11 -3.25 -14.75 -2.48
N VAL A 12 -4.27 -13.98 -2.11
CA VAL A 12 -4.61 -12.69 -2.72
C VAL A 12 -3.62 -11.63 -2.25
N LEU A 13 -3.30 -11.62 -0.95
CA LEU A 13 -2.28 -10.74 -0.38
C LEU A 13 -0.90 -11.00 -0.99
N LEU A 14 -0.53 -12.26 -1.21
CA LEU A 14 0.72 -12.62 -1.88
C LEU A 14 0.70 -12.17 -3.35
N ALA A 15 -0.39 -12.40 -4.08
CA ALA A 15 -0.54 -11.92 -5.45
C ALA A 15 -0.42 -10.39 -5.53
N TRP A 16 -1.00 -9.68 -4.55
CA TRP A 16 -0.90 -8.23 -4.46
C TRP A 16 0.51 -7.74 -4.16
N ALA A 17 1.24 -8.42 -3.26
CA ALA A 17 2.64 -8.15 -3.01
C ALA A 17 3.47 -8.23 -4.32
N GLU A 18 3.32 -9.32 -5.08
CA GLU A 18 4.01 -9.46 -6.36
C GLU A 18 3.56 -8.45 -7.42
N ALA A 19 2.26 -8.13 -7.47
CA ALA A 19 1.71 -7.13 -8.39
C ALA A 19 2.28 -5.72 -8.11
N ILE A 20 2.45 -5.34 -6.83
CA ILE A 20 3.09 -4.07 -6.44
C ILE A 20 4.52 -4.01 -6.96
N SER A 21 5.28 -5.10 -6.85
CA SER A 21 6.65 -5.20 -7.38
C SER A 21 6.73 -5.23 -8.91
N GLY A 22 5.61 -5.18 -9.62
CA GLY A 22 5.57 -5.05 -11.08
C GLY A 22 5.16 -6.31 -11.84
N HIS A 23 4.69 -7.36 -11.17
CA HIS A 23 4.21 -8.56 -11.86
C HIS A 23 2.85 -8.34 -12.53
N GLU A 24 2.87 -7.96 -13.81
CA GLU A 24 1.67 -7.54 -14.56
C GLU A 24 0.59 -8.61 -14.64
N GLU A 25 0.95 -9.88 -14.85
CA GLU A 25 -0.05 -10.96 -14.93
C GLU A 25 -0.84 -11.13 -13.62
N LEU A 26 -0.21 -10.86 -12.47
CA LEU A 26 -0.88 -10.96 -11.17
C LEU A 26 -1.74 -9.72 -10.91
N ARG A 27 -1.30 -8.55 -11.38
CA ARG A 27 -2.12 -7.34 -11.38
C ARG A 27 -3.38 -7.52 -12.22
N ASP A 28 -3.24 -8.04 -13.43
CA ASP A 28 -4.36 -8.31 -14.34
C ASP A 28 -5.29 -9.40 -13.77
N TRP A 29 -4.70 -10.43 -13.14
CA TRP A 29 -5.47 -11.44 -12.41
C TRP A 29 -6.27 -10.83 -11.25
N LEU A 30 -5.70 -9.91 -10.47
CA LEU A 30 -6.41 -9.21 -9.39
C LEU A 30 -7.57 -8.38 -9.95
N MET A 31 -7.33 -7.64 -11.05
CA MET A 31 -8.36 -6.85 -11.73
C MET A 31 -9.53 -7.68 -12.26
N GLY A 32 -9.29 -8.94 -12.66
CA GLY A 32 -10.32 -9.89 -13.08
C GLY A 32 -10.91 -10.74 -11.96
N SER A 33 -10.44 -10.58 -10.72
CA SER A 33 -10.89 -11.35 -9.56
C SER A 33 -12.00 -10.63 -8.77
N ASP A 34 -12.39 -11.19 -7.63
CA ASP A 34 -13.29 -10.53 -6.67
C ASP A 34 -12.61 -9.36 -5.90
N TYR A 35 -11.33 -9.09 -6.18
CA TYR A 35 -10.51 -8.06 -5.50
C TYR A 35 -9.86 -7.06 -6.49
N PRO A 36 -10.63 -6.45 -7.41
CA PRO A 36 -10.09 -5.54 -8.42
C PRO A 36 -9.44 -4.30 -7.82
N GLU A 37 -9.87 -3.87 -6.63
CA GLU A 37 -9.33 -2.72 -5.91
C GLU A 37 -7.84 -2.85 -5.59
N LEU A 38 -7.33 -4.08 -5.42
CA LEU A 38 -5.92 -4.34 -5.18
C LEU A 38 -5.07 -4.15 -6.44
N GLY A 39 -5.62 -4.54 -7.61
CA GLY A 39 -4.99 -4.27 -8.90
C GLY A 39 -5.00 -2.77 -9.24
N VAL A 40 -6.12 -2.10 -8.99
CA VAL A 40 -6.26 -0.64 -9.14
C VAL A 40 -5.30 0.10 -8.21
N PHE A 41 -5.09 -0.38 -6.98
CA PHE A 41 -4.12 0.19 -6.06
C PHE A 41 -2.70 0.22 -6.64
N CYS A 42 -2.26 -0.84 -7.34
CA CYS A 42 -0.94 -0.87 -7.98
C CYS A 42 -0.75 0.27 -9.00
N HIS A 43 -1.81 0.63 -9.74
CA HIS A 43 -1.79 1.76 -10.66
C HIS A 43 -1.84 3.10 -9.90
N ALA A 44 -2.70 3.22 -8.89
CA ALA A 44 -2.81 4.42 -8.06
C ALA A 44 -1.49 4.77 -7.33
N LEU A 45 -0.73 3.75 -6.94
CA LEU A 45 0.60 3.89 -6.33
C LEU A 45 1.61 4.58 -7.26
N ARG A 46 1.46 4.41 -8.58
CA ARG A 46 2.28 5.05 -9.61
C ARG A 46 1.71 6.41 -10.06
N ASN A 47 0.95 7.07 -9.19
CA ASN A 47 0.29 8.36 -9.47
C ASN A 47 -0.73 8.36 -10.61
N GLU A 48 -1.31 7.21 -10.96
CA GLU A 48 -2.33 7.15 -12.02
C GLU A 48 -3.67 7.72 -11.51
N GLU A 49 -4.07 8.87 -12.07
CA GLU A 49 -5.23 9.65 -11.59
C GLU A 49 -6.55 8.88 -11.69
N THR A 50 -6.75 8.08 -12.74
CA THR A 50 -8.01 7.33 -12.94
C THR A 50 -8.17 6.29 -11.84
N SER A 51 -7.12 5.55 -11.50
CA SER A 51 -7.14 4.58 -10.41
C SER A 51 -7.37 5.23 -9.05
N ARG A 52 -6.77 6.41 -8.79
CA ARG A 52 -7.03 7.17 -7.56
C ARG A 52 -8.48 7.61 -7.45
N ALA A 53 -9.05 8.12 -8.54
CA ALA A 53 -10.46 8.47 -8.61
C ALA A 53 -11.35 7.25 -8.40
N TRP A 54 -11.01 6.12 -9.04
CA TRP A 54 -11.75 4.86 -8.92
C TRP A 54 -11.83 4.38 -7.47
N LEU A 55 -10.70 4.35 -6.75
CA LEU A 55 -10.69 3.94 -5.33
C LEU A 55 -11.59 4.82 -4.45
N LYS A 56 -11.60 6.13 -4.70
CA LYS A 56 -12.46 7.08 -3.98
C LYS A 56 -13.94 6.87 -4.29
N HIS A 57 -14.29 6.66 -5.56
CA HIS A 57 -15.68 6.54 -6.01
C HIS A 57 -16.31 5.18 -5.72
N HIS A 58 -15.53 4.09 -5.75
CA HIS A 58 -16.02 2.73 -5.53
C HIS A 58 -16.07 2.30 -4.06
N GLY A 59 -15.81 3.21 -3.12
CA GLY A 59 -15.98 2.93 -1.69
C GLY A 59 -14.79 2.21 -1.07
N HIS A 60 -13.58 2.44 -1.56
CA HIS A 60 -12.33 1.94 -0.94
C HIS A 60 -11.51 3.06 -0.29
N PRO A 61 -12.08 3.88 0.62
CA PRO A 61 -11.37 5.01 1.23
C PRO A 61 -10.19 4.55 2.10
N HIS A 62 -10.22 3.34 2.64
CA HIS A 62 -9.10 2.79 3.40
C HIS A 62 -7.86 2.51 2.53
N LEU A 63 -8.03 2.06 1.28
CA LEU A 63 -6.92 1.89 0.34
C LEU A 63 -6.39 3.24 -0.13
N MET A 64 -7.28 4.21 -0.34
CA MET A 64 -6.84 5.57 -0.64
C MET A 64 -6.08 6.18 0.54
N ALA A 65 -6.56 6.02 1.78
CA ALA A 65 -5.88 6.53 2.96
C ALA A 65 -4.53 5.81 3.20
N LEU A 66 -4.44 4.51 2.92
CA LEU A 66 -3.16 3.80 2.89
C LEU A 66 -2.21 4.44 1.88
N LEU A 67 -2.66 4.64 0.64
CA LEU A 67 -1.86 5.27 -0.42
C LEU A 67 -1.37 6.66 0.02
N LEU A 68 -2.27 7.53 0.46
CA LEU A 68 -1.91 8.88 0.91
C LEU A 68 -0.94 8.86 2.11
N GLY A 69 -1.14 7.94 3.05
CA GLY A 69 -0.21 7.76 4.17
C GLY A 69 1.18 7.29 3.71
N THR A 70 1.28 6.51 2.64
CA THR A 70 2.57 6.13 2.02
C THR A 70 3.25 7.32 1.32
N GLU A 71 2.54 8.43 1.13
CA GLU A 71 3.05 9.69 0.57
C GLU A 71 3.31 10.74 1.68
N GLY A 72 3.30 10.32 2.95
CA GLY A 72 3.55 11.17 4.10
C GLY A 72 2.34 11.97 4.60
N GLU A 73 1.13 11.69 4.11
CA GLU A 73 -0.09 12.37 4.54
C GLU A 73 -0.52 11.91 5.94
N LYS A 74 -0.07 12.65 6.96
CA LYS A 74 -0.35 12.35 8.38
C LYS A 74 -1.85 12.28 8.69
N GLU A 75 -2.67 13.12 8.06
CA GLU A 75 -4.12 13.10 8.26
C GLU A 75 -4.75 11.77 7.81
N ALA A 76 -4.21 11.16 6.75
CA ALA A 76 -4.68 9.87 6.27
C ALA A 76 -4.32 8.72 7.23
N VAL A 77 -3.11 8.76 7.80
CA VAL A 77 -2.67 7.81 8.84
C VAL A 77 -3.52 7.95 10.09
N ASP A 78 -3.75 9.18 10.57
CA ASP A 78 -4.62 9.48 11.70
C ASP A 78 -6.05 8.99 11.45
N TRP A 79 -6.56 9.20 10.24
CA TRP A 79 -7.87 8.73 9.84
C TRP A 79 -7.96 7.19 9.92
N LEU A 80 -6.97 6.47 9.39
CA LEU A 80 -6.91 5.00 9.47
C LEU A 80 -6.94 4.52 10.93
N GLN A 81 -6.15 5.15 11.81
CA GLN A 81 -6.14 4.81 13.23
C GLN A 81 -7.51 5.04 13.89
N ARG A 82 -8.15 6.19 13.62
CA ARG A 82 -9.47 6.53 14.17
C ARG A 82 -10.59 5.60 13.68
N GLN A 83 -10.48 5.07 12.47
CA GLN A 83 -11.41 4.08 11.92
C GLN A 83 -11.13 2.64 12.39
N GLY A 84 -10.08 2.41 13.19
CA GLY A 84 -9.71 1.08 13.67
C GLY A 84 -8.85 0.28 12.69
N HIS A 85 -8.29 0.91 11.66
CA HIS A 85 -7.40 0.30 10.67
C HIS A 85 -5.93 0.44 11.07
N ALA A 86 -5.58 0.10 12.31
CA ALA A 86 -4.22 0.25 12.86
C ALA A 86 -3.14 -0.47 12.01
N THR A 87 -3.45 -1.66 11.49
CA THR A 87 -2.52 -2.39 10.61
C THR A 87 -2.24 -1.63 9.31
N LEU A 88 -3.26 -1.03 8.68
CA LEU A 88 -3.04 -0.21 7.49
C LEU A 88 -2.30 1.08 7.82
N ALA A 89 -2.52 1.67 8.99
CA ALA A 89 -1.78 2.84 9.44
C ALA A 89 -0.28 2.51 9.62
N ASP A 90 0.04 1.38 10.26
CA ASP A 90 1.42 0.91 10.39
C ASP A 90 2.04 0.54 9.03
N MET A 91 1.26 -0.02 8.10
CA MET A 91 1.73 -0.24 6.72
C MET A 91 2.06 1.06 6.00
N ALA A 92 1.20 2.07 6.14
CA ALA A 92 1.40 3.37 5.50
C ALA A 92 2.70 4.02 5.99
N LEU A 93 2.90 4.03 7.30
CA LEU A 93 4.11 4.54 7.93
C LEU A 93 5.35 3.72 7.52
N ALA A 94 5.27 2.40 7.57
CA ALA A 94 6.39 1.54 7.19
C ALA A 94 6.77 1.72 5.71
N ALA A 95 5.79 1.94 4.84
CA ALA A 95 6.00 2.28 3.45
C ALA A 95 6.64 3.68 3.28
N ASP A 96 6.28 4.64 4.12
CA ASP A 96 6.90 5.98 4.24
C ASP A 96 8.16 5.97 5.13
N ASN A 97 8.97 4.91 5.02
CA ASN A 97 10.27 4.78 5.67
C ASN A 97 10.27 4.82 7.23
N ASP A 98 9.14 4.57 7.92
CA ASP A 98 9.08 4.42 9.38
C ASP A 98 9.46 2.99 9.81
N ASP A 99 10.71 2.80 10.22
CA ASP A 99 11.21 1.50 10.68
C ASP A 99 10.54 1.00 11.99
N ASP A 100 10.06 1.90 12.85
CA ASP A 100 9.34 1.51 14.06
C ASP A 100 7.97 0.92 13.73
N ALA A 101 7.30 1.46 12.72
CA ALA A 101 6.06 0.91 12.18
C ALA A 101 6.28 -0.47 11.55
N LEU A 102 7.36 -0.64 10.79
CA LEU A 102 7.75 -1.95 10.26
C LEU A 102 7.98 -2.97 11.39
N LEU A 103 8.68 -2.57 12.46
CA LEU A 103 8.89 -3.43 13.64
C LEU A 103 7.58 -3.77 14.36
N ARG A 104 6.57 -2.89 14.34
CA ARG A 104 5.23 -3.21 14.87
C ARG A 104 4.55 -4.29 14.00
N LEU A 105 4.58 -4.15 12.67
CA LEU A 105 4.03 -5.17 11.75
C LEU A 105 4.72 -6.53 11.91
N MET A 106 6.05 -6.56 12.00
CA MET A 106 6.80 -7.80 12.21
C MET A 106 6.49 -8.47 13.55
N ARG A 107 6.19 -7.69 14.60
CA ARG A 107 5.75 -8.23 15.90
C ARG A 107 4.37 -8.84 15.82
N LEU A 108 3.44 -8.21 15.09
CA LEU A 108 2.10 -8.78 14.83
C LEU A 108 2.19 -10.12 14.11
N ALA A 109 3.09 -10.24 13.13
CA ALA A 109 3.32 -11.47 12.37
C ALA A 109 3.81 -12.66 13.22
N ARG A 110 4.35 -12.43 14.43
CA ARG A 110 4.82 -13.51 15.33
C ARG A 110 3.74 -14.04 16.28
N GLN A 111 2.56 -13.44 16.27
CA GLN A 111 1.43 -13.92 17.08
C GLN A 111 0.83 -15.19 16.46
N GLU A 112 0.05 -15.96 17.24
CA GLU A 112 -0.47 -17.28 16.82
C GLU A 112 -1.26 -17.28 15.50
N ASN A 113 -1.77 -16.13 15.05
CA ASN A 113 -2.50 -15.95 13.78
C ASN A 113 -1.88 -14.86 12.87
N GLY A 114 -0.64 -14.45 13.13
CA GLY A 114 0.01 -13.40 12.35
C GLY A 114 0.55 -13.95 11.03
N ASP A 115 0.15 -13.35 9.91
CA ASP A 115 0.87 -13.52 8.64
C ASP A 115 1.83 -12.34 8.44
N GLY A 116 3.06 -12.62 8.03
CA GLY A 116 4.07 -11.59 7.74
C GLY A 116 3.79 -10.80 6.46
N LEU A 117 2.64 -11.04 5.81
CA LEU A 117 2.33 -10.53 4.48
C LEU A 117 2.13 -9.01 4.50
N TRP A 118 1.52 -8.46 5.54
CA TRP A 118 1.36 -7.00 5.67
C TRP A 118 2.69 -6.26 5.75
N ALA A 119 3.66 -6.80 6.50
CA ALA A 119 5.01 -6.26 6.55
C ALA A 119 5.71 -6.38 5.18
N GLN A 120 5.55 -7.52 4.50
CA GLN A 120 6.11 -7.75 3.17
C GLN A 120 5.54 -6.77 2.13
N ILE A 121 4.22 -6.56 2.15
CA ILE A 121 3.55 -5.60 1.24
C ILE A 121 4.05 -4.19 1.52
N ALA A 122 4.11 -3.76 2.78
CA ALA A 122 4.58 -2.42 3.14
C ALA A 122 6.01 -2.16 2.62
N MET A 123 6.90 -3.14 2.76
CA MET A 123 8.27 -3.07 2.21
C MET A 123 8.28 -2.93 0.69
N ARG A 124 7.45 -3.69 -0.03
CA ARG A 124 7.38 -3.58 -1.49
C ARG A 124 6.83 -2.22 -1.95
N ILE A 125 5.88 -1.65 -1.20
CA ILE A 125 5.39 -0.29 -1.47
C ILE A 125 6.52 0.72 -1.24
N ARG A 126 7.27 0.59 -0.13
CA ARG A 126 8.45 1.41 0.18
C ARG A 126 9.46 1.38 -0.96
N ASP A 127 9.82 0.19 -1.44
CA ASP A 127 10.78 0.01 -2.53
C ASP A 127 10.31 0.73 -3.79
N VAL A 128 9.06 0.52 -4.21
CA VAL A 128 8.49 1.19 -5.41
C VAL A 128 8.46 2.71 -5.24
N LYS A 129 8.10 3.22 -4.05
CA LYS A 129 8.04 4.65 -3.76
C LYS A 129 9.42 5.29 -3.80
N ASN A 130 10.40 4.66 -3.15
CA ASN A 130 11.78 5.12 -3.15
C ASN A 130 12.36 5.09 -4.58
N ASP A 131 12.09 4.05 -5.37
CA ASP A 131 12.52 3.99 -6.77
C ASP A 131 11.94 5.14 -7.62
N ILE A 132 10.65 5.48 -7.42
CA ILE A 132 9.99 6.60 -8.11
C ILE A 132 10.62 7.94 -7.67
N GLU A 133 10.87 8.12 -6.38
CA GLU A 133 11.46 9.33 -5.82
C GLU A 133 12.92 9.52 -6.27
N ASP A 134 13.71 8.45 -6.26
CA ASP A 134 15.09 8.43 -6.77
C ASP A 134 15.14 8.76 -8.25
N ALA A 135 14.25 8.17 -9.06
CA ALA A 135 14.15 8.48 -10.48
C ALA A 135 13.80 9.97 -10.71
N ASN A 136 12.85 10.52 -9.96
CA ASN A 136 12.48 11.94 -10.05
C ASN A 136 13.64 12.85 -9.62
N ASN A 137 14.38 12.50 -8.57
CA ASN A 137 15.51 13.26 -8.07
C ASN A 137 16.71 13.24 -9.02
N ASP A 138 16.95 12.13 -9.73
CA ASP A 138 18.02 12.02 -10.74
C ASP A 138 17.76 12.91 -11.96
N VAL A 139 16.50 12.96 -12.44
CA VAL A 139 16.10 13.85 -13.54
C VAL A 139 16.32 15.33 -13.21
N HIS A 140 16.16 15.73 -11.94
CA HIS A 140 16.43 17.10 -11.49
C HIS A 140 17.93 17.44 -11.34
N ARG A 141 18.85 16.49 -11.53
CA ARG A 141 20.30 16.70 -11.41
C ARG A 141 21.03 16.90 -12.75
N ILE A 142 20.35 16.72 -13.88
CA ILE A 142 20.90 16.97 -15.22
C ILE A 142 20.58 18.41 -15.64
N ASP A 143 21.18 19.39 -14.97
CA ASP A 143 21.44 20.71 -15.56
C ASP A 143 22.90 20.73 -16.03
N PRO A 144 23.18 20.60 -17.34
CA PRO A 144 24.51 20.83 -17.86
C PRO A 144 24.71 22.34 -17.98
N ASN A 145 25.61 22.88 -17.18
CA ASN A 145 26.22 24.19 -17.43
C ASN A 145 27.62 23.98 -17.99
#